data_AF-K1UXF1-F1
#
_entry.id   AF-K1UXF1-F1
#
_cell.length_a   1.000
_cell.length_b   1.000
_cell.length_c   1.000
_cell.angle_alpha   90.00
_cell.angle_beta   90.00
_cell.angle_gamma   90.00
#
_symmetry.space_group_name_H-M   'P 1'
#
loop_
_entity.id
_entity.type
_entity.pdbx_description
1 polymer ?
#
loop_
_entity_poly.entity_id
_entity_poly.type
_entity_poly.pdbx_seq_one_letter_code
_entity_poly.pdbx_strand_id
1 'polypeptide(L)'
;MNTSSATTPKVETLIEKGEFLNSAQFSPDGKSILVSASPEAFNGIGKNVEEGQTPSMIDTQLYLMTLSDKKVRPLTRDFNPNVQSVEWSKVDGNIYFTAEDKDCVHLFQLNPKSGKFTLLIIPELDNELPANCIFNKGKTGCGATTLAIENRVPTLIAVPTVNLIKNKLPEHADLLGVYGGVTNQEIADYLKAHDR
;
A
#
# COMPACT_ATOMS: atom_id res chain seq x y z
N MET A 1 -3.69 -13.37 -56.17
CA MET A 1 -2.71 -13.07 -55.11
C MET A 1 -3.29 -11.91 -54.30
N ASN A 2 -3.69 -12.14 -53.05
CA ASN A 2 -4.15 -11.06 -52.18
C ASN A 2 -2.93 -10.49 -51.46
N THR A 3 -2.49 -9.30 -51.87
CA THR A 3 -1.48 -8.53 -51.17
C THR A 3 -2.14 -7.85 -49.97
N SER A 4 -2.10 -8.49 -48.81
CA SER A 4 -2.39 -7.82 -47.54
C SER A 4 -1.26 -6.82 -47.27
N SER A 5 -1.49 -5.53 -47.51
CA SER A 5 -0.56 -4.49 -47.09
C SER A 5 -0.60 -4.39 -45.56
N ALA A 6 0.48 -4.80 -44.91
CA ALA A 6 0.68 -4.53 -43.50
C ALA A 6 0.79 -3.01 -43.34
N THR A 7 -0.19 -2.39 -42.68
CA THR A 7 -0.17 -0.95 -42.38
C THR A 7 0.89 -0.70 -41.32
N THR A 8 1.81 0.24 -41.56
CA THR A 8 2.85 0.60 -40.61
C THR A 8 2.21 1.05 -39.28
N PRO A 9 2.65 0.53 -38.12
CA PRO A 9 2.12 0.96 -36.84
C PRO A 9 2.35 2.46 -36.65
N LYS A 10 1.29 3.20 -36.31
CA LYS A 10 1.35 4.62 -35.99
C LYS A 10 1.91 4.77 -34.57
N VAL A 11 2.98 5.54 -34.42
CA VAL A 11 3.58 5.86 -33.13
C VAL A 11 3.15 7.27 -32.72
N GLU A 12 2.73 7.43 -31.47
CA GLU A 12 2.38 8.73 -30.89
C GLU A 12 2.99 8.86 -29.49
N THR A 13 3.66 9.98 -29.24
CA THR A 13 4.15 10.31 -27.89
C THR A 13 3.00 10.84 -27.05
N LEU A 14 2.72 10.14 -25.94
CA LEU A 14 1.67 10.52 -24.99
C LEU A 14 2.22 11.36 -23.82
N ILE A 15 3.44 11.05 -23.38
CA ILE A 15 4.10 11.75 -22.27
C ILE A 15 5.52 12.13 -22.73
N GLU A 16 5.77 13.43 -22.93
CA GLU A 16 7.04 13.93 -23.46
C GLU A 16 8.03 14.31 -22.33
N LYS A 17 7.51 14.69 -21.15
CA LYS A 17 8.27 15.04 -19.94
C LYS A 17 7.79 14.23 -18.73
N GLY A 18 7.85 12.92 -18.88
CA GLY A 18 7.50 11.94 -17.86
C GLY A 18 8.71 11.57 -17.02
N GLU A 19 9.32 12.54 -16.35
CA GLU A 19 10.36 12.21 -15.39
C GLU A 19 9.72 11.46 -14.21
N PHE A 20 10.43 10.48 -13.67
CA PHE A 20 10.01 9.69 -12.50
C PHE A 20 8.74 8.82 -12.70
N LEU A 21 8.47 8.36 -13.92
CA LEU A 21 7.44 7.35 -14.17
C LEU A 21 7.96 5.94 -13.85
N ASN A 22 7.12 5.14 -13.20
CA ASN A 22 7.42 3.75 -12.84
C ASN A 22 6.74 2.75 -13.80
N SER A 23 5.46 2.96 -14.11
CA SER A 23 4.69 2.07 -15.01
C SER A 23 3.46 2.76 -15.58
N ALA A 24 2.89 2.20 -16.64
CA ALA A 24 1.66 2.68 -17.27
C ALA A 24 0.77 1.54 -17.75
N GLN A 25 -0.55 1.68 -17.63
CA GLN A 25 -1.54 0.70 -18.06
C GLN A 25 -2.72 1.39 -18.76
N PHE A 26 -3.17 0.85 -19.89
CA PHE A 26 -4.41 1.33 -20.52
C PHE A 26 -5.61 0.96 -19.66
N SER A 27 -6.61 1.85 -19.64
CA SER A 27 -7.93 1.52 -19.16
C SER A 27 -8.54 0.37 -19.97
N PRO A 28 -9.46 -0.43 -19.38
CA PRO A 28 -10.13 -1.51 -20.10
C PRO A 28 -10.85 -1.06 -21.38
N ASP A 29 -11.32 0.19 -21.41
CA ASP A 29 -11.98 0.79 -22.58
C ASP A 29 -11.01 1.53 -23.52
N GLY A 30 -9.72 1.57 -23.21
CA GLY A 30 -8.67 2.20 -24.01
C GLY A 30 -8.76 3.73 -24.10
N LYS A 31 -9.54 4.40 -23.26
CA LYS A 31 -9.72 5.87 -23.27
C LYS A 31 -8.79 6.62 -22.32
N SER A 32 -8.14 5.91 -21.41
CA SER A 32 -7.28 6.50 -20.40
C SER A 32 -6.04 5.64 -20.17
N ILE A 33 -5.04 6.24 -19.53
CA ILE A 33 -3.84 5.55 -19.07
C ILE A 33 -3.70 5.83 -17.57
N LEU A 34 -3.58 4.76 -16.80
CA LEU A 34 -3.16 4.81 -15.41
C LEU A 34 -1.64 4.81 -15.39
N VAL A 35 -1.04 5.77 -14.68
CA VAL A 35 0.41 5.91 -14.58
C VAL A 35 0.79 5.87 -13.11
N SER A 36 1.77 5.04 -12.78
CA SER A 36 2.44 5.04 -11.47
C SER A 36 3.71 5.87 -11.59
N ALA A 37 3.91 6.84 -10.70
CA ALA A 37 5.05 7.76 -10.75
C ALA A 37 5.30 8.44 -9.39
N SER A 38 6.43 9.13 -9.24
CA SER A 38 6.70 9.94 -8.05
C SER A 38 5.82 11.20 -7.98
N PRO A 39 5.81 11.96 -6.86
CA PRO A 39 5.02 13.19 -6.71
C PRO A 39 5.53 14.32 -7.61
N GLU A 40 6.76 14.21 -8.11
CA GLU A 40 7.39 15.20 -8.99
C GLU A 40 6.98 15.06 -10.46
N ALA A 41 6.42 13.91 -10.84
CA ALA A 41 5.95 13.67 -12.19
C ALA A 41 4.91 14.71 -12.64
N PHE A 42 4.81 14.90 -13.96
CA PHE A 42 3.85 15.81 -14.58
C PHE A 42 3.94 17.26 -14.05
N ASN A 43 5.16 17.77 -13.87
CA ASN A 43 5.44 19.10 -13.29
C ASN A 43 4.96 19.25 -11.84
N GLY A 44 5.00 18.17 -11.06
CA GLY A 44 4.74 18.21 -9.63
C GLY A 44 3.28 18.30 -9.22
N ILE A 45 2.33 17.89 -10.07
CA ILE A 45 0.89 17.90 -9.70
C ILE A 45 0.56 16.94 -8.54
N GLY A 46 1.44 15.99 -8.22
CA GLY A 46 1.32 15.09 -7.07
C GLY A 46 1.98 15.61 -5.79
N LYS A 47 2.66 16.78 -5.81
CA LYS A 47 3.33 17.32 -4.62
C LYS A 47 2.31 17.64 -3.52
N ASN A 48 2.57 17.11 -2.32
CA ASN A 48 1.77 17.27 -1.11
C ASN A 48 2.61 17.70 0.11
N VAL A 49 3.82 18.19 -0.13
CA VAL A 49 4.75 18.73 0.87
C VAL A 49 4.70 20.26 0.90
N GLU A 50 5.27 20.87 1.94
CA GLU A 50 5.29 22.32 2.09
C GLU A 50 6.15 22.99 1.00
N GLU A 51 5.91 24.29 0.77
CA GLU A 51 6.68 25.06 -0.21
C GLU A 51 8.19 25.05 0.14
N GLY A 52 9.02 24.75 -0.86
CA GLY A 52 10.47 24.60 -0.69
C GLY A 52 10.93 23.21 -0.26
N GLN A 53 10.03 22.28 0.04
CA GLN A 53 10.37 20.88 0.32
C GLN A 53 10.39 20.05 -0.98
N THR A 54 11.31 19.08 -1.04
CA THR A 54 11.33 18.06 -2.09
C THR A 54 10.61 16.82 -1.58
N PRO A 55 9.56 16.34 -2.27
CA PRO A 55 8.88 15.10 -1.88
C PRO A 55 9.82 13.90 -2.04
N SER A 56 9.51 12.81 -1.33
CA SER A 56 10.29 11.59 -1.42
C SER A 56 10.17 10.95 -2.81
N MET A 57 11.30 10.59 -3.44
CA MET A 57 11.28 9.90 -4.73
C MET A 57 10.76 8.45 -4.65
N ILE A 58 10.71 7.87 -3.44
CA ILE A 58 10.13 6.54 -3.22
C ILE A 58 8.63 6.58 -2.89
N ASP A 59 8.04 7.78 -2.70
CA ASP A 59 6.60 7.95 -2.66
C ASP A 59 6.04 7.67 -4.06
N THR A 60 5.31 6.58 -4.20
CA THR A 60 4.71 6.18 -5.46
C THR A 60 3.24 6.54 -5.44
N GLN A 61 2.82 7.33 -6.42
CA GLN A 61 1.45 7.80 -6.60
C GLN A 61 0.86 7.32 -7.93
N LEU A 62 -0.47 7.26 -7.99
CA LEU A 62 -1.23 6.95 -9.19
C LEU A 62 -1.77 8.22 -9.84
N TYR A 63 -1.71 8.27 -11.16
CA TYR A 63 -2.20 9.36 -11.99
C TYR A 63 -3.08 8.81 -13.11
N LEU A 64 -4.08 9.59 -13.51
CA LEU A 64 -4.93 9.24 -14.64
C LEU A 64 -4.77 10.24 -15.78
N MET A 65 -4.31 9.76 -16.93
CA MET A 65 -4.32 10.49 -18.19
C MET A 65 -5.56 10.14 -19.00
N THR A 66 -6.28 11.16 -19.48
CA THR A 66 -7.35 10.98 -20.48
C THR A 66 -6.78 11.16 -21.87
N LEU A 67 -7.00 10.22 -22.80
CA LEU A 67 -6.33 10.24 -24.10
C LEU A 67 -6.89 11.28 -25.07
N SER A 68 -8.16 11.65 -24.94
CA SER A 68 -8.80 12.62 -25.84
C SER A 68 -8.23 14.03 -25.71
N ASP A 69 -7.80 14.43 -24.50
CA ASP A 69 -7.29 15.77 -24.21
C ASP A 69 -5.90 15.78 -23.56
N LYS A 70 -5.32 14.60 -23.34
CA LYS A 70 -4.02 14.38 -22.69
C LYS A 70 -3.90 14.98 -21.29
N LYS A 71 -5.03 15.30 -20.64
CA LYS A 71 -5.02 15.83 -19.28
C LYS A 71 -4.69 14.74 -18.29
N VAL A 72 -3.81 15.08 -17.35
CA VAL A 72 -3.39 14.21 -16.26
C VAL A 72 -3.91 14.79 -14.95
N ARG A 73 -4.43 13.93 -14.08
CA ARG A 73 -4.78 14.30 -12.70
C ARG A 73 -4.23 13.26 -11.71
N PRO A 74 -3.78 13.68 -10.53
CA PRO A 74 -3.41 12.74 -9.49
C PRO A 74 -4.66 12.01 -8.97
N LEU A 75 -4.49 10.75 -8.62
CA LEU A 75 -5.50 9.93 -7.96
C LEU A 75 -5.20 9.80 -6.46
N THR A 76 -3.92 9.67 -6.08
CA THR A 76 -3.48 9.35 -4.72
C THR A 76 -2.61 10.44 -4.09
N ARG A 77 -2.75 11.71 -4.50
CA ARG A 77 -1.96 12.83 -3.95
C ARG A 77 -2.07 12.96 -2.43
N ASP A 78 -3.30 12.86 -1.93
CA ASP A 78 -3.62 13.02 -0.50
C ASP A 78 -3.84 11.68 0.20
N PHE A 79 -3.46 10.57 -0.45
CA PHE A 79 -3.54 9.23 0.09
C PHE A 79 -2.20 8.90 0.78
N ASN A 80 -2.24 8.77 2.10
CA ASN A 80 -1.05 8.66 2.97
C ASN A 80 -0.56 7.22 3.27
N PRO A 81 -0.99 6.21 2.51
CA PRO A 81 -0.15 5.01 2.27
C PRO A 81 0.65 5.09 0.96
N ASN A 82 1.81 4.42 0.90
CA ASN A 82 2.66 4.39 -0.30
C ASN A 82 2.22 3.29 -1.28
N VAL A 83 1.89 3.61 -2.54
CA VAL A 83 1.42 2.62 -3.51
C VAL A 83 2.56 1.68 -3.94
N GLN A 84 2.28 0.37 -4.00
CA GLN A 84 3.27 -0.65 -4.31
C GLN A 84 3.00 -1.35 -5.64
N SER A 85 1.93 -2.16 -5.70
CA SER A 85 1.51 -2.86 -6.92
C SER A 85 0.13 -2.41 -7.34
N VAL A 86 -0.16 -2.36 -8.64
CA VAL A 86 -1.42 -1.83 -9.16
C VAL A 86 -1.88 -2.61 -10.39
N GLU A 87 -3.18 -2.86 -10.46
CA GLU A 87 -3.87 -3.54 -11.56
C GLU A 87 -5.17 -2.82 -11.90
N TRP A 88 -5.42 -2.59 -13.18
CA TRP A 88 -6.70 -2.05 -13.65
C TRP A 88 -7.61 -3.20 -14.12
N SER A 89 -8.64 -3.50 -13.32
CA SER A 89 -9.57 -4.59 -13.58
C SER A 89 -10.38 -4.36 -14.86
N LYS A 90 -10.32 -5.34 -15.75
CA LYS A 90 -11.14 -5.40 -16.97
C LYS A 90 -12.58 -5.84 -16.70
N VAL A 91 -12.88 -6.36 -15.51
CA VAL A 91 -14.18 -6.95 -15.17
C VAL A 91 -15.16 -5.86 -14.71
N ASP A 92 -14.72 -5.00 -13.80
CA ASP A 92 -15.56 -3.98 -13.16
C ASP A 92 -15.05 -2.54 -13.39
N GLY A 93 -13.89 -2.38 -14.04
CA GLY A 93 -13.29 -1.09 -14.33
C GLY A 93 -12.67 -0.38 -13.13
N ASN A 94 -12.57 -1.03 -11.97
CA ASN A 94 -11.89 -0.48 -10.80
C ASN A 94 -10.38 -0.72 -10.85
N ILE A 95 -9.64 0.08 -10.09
CA ILE A 95 -8.20 -0.07 -9.90
C ILE A 95 -7.99 -0.75 -8.56
N TYR A 96 -7.25 -1.84 -8.55
CA TYR A 96 -6.87 -2.57 -7.35
C TYR A 96 -5.38 -2.37 -7.12
N PHE A 97 -4.99 -1.99 -5.92
CA PHE A 97 -3.59 -1.74 -5.62
C PHE A 97 -3.25 -2.09 -4.18
N THR A 98 -2.02 -2.54 -3.97
CA THR A 98 -1.47 -2.65 -2.63
C THR A 98 -0.80 -1.35 -2.24
N ALA A 99 -0.91 -0.96 -0.97
CA ALA A 99 -0.16 0.16 -0.45
C ALA A 99 0.39 -0.13 0.95
N GLU A 100 1.60 0.35 1.20
CA GLU A 100 2.30 0.27 2.48
C GLU A 100 1.81 1.40 3.38
N ASP A 101 1.16 1.03 4.48
CA ASP A 101 0.70 1.92 5.54
C ASP A 101 1.45 1.54 6.82
N LYS A 102 2.46 2.34 7.16
CA LYS A 102 3.40 2.06 8.26
C LYS A 102 4.04 0.68 8.11
N ASP A 103 3.67 -0.27 8.97
CA ASP A 103 4.22 -1.61 8.99
C ASP A 103 3.32 -2.66 8.31
N CYS A 104 2.22 -2.23 7.69
CA CYS A 104 1.24 -3.10 7.04
C CYS A 104 1.20 -2.83 5.52
N VAL A 105 0.90 -3.87 4.75
CA VAL A 105 0.52 -3.71 3.33
C VAL A 105 -0.95 -4.08 3.20
N HIS A 106 -1.76 -3.13 2.76
CA HIS A 106 -3.19 -3.32 2.57
C HIS A 106 -3.53 -3.41 1.10
N LEU A 107 -4.66 -4.06 0.78
CA LEU A 107 -5.26 -4.05 -0.55
C LEU A 107 -6.36 -3.00 -0.60
N PHE A 108 -6.30 -2.13 -1.59
CA PHE A 108 -7.27 -1.07 -1.82
C PHE A 108 -7.94 -1.24 -3.17
N GLN A 109 -9.21 -0.83 -3.22
CA GLN A 109 -9.96 -0.58 -4.44
C GLN A 109 -10.12 0.92 -4.63
N LEU A 110 -9.89 1.40 -5.85
CA LEU A 110 -10.14 2.76 -6.28
C LEU A 110 -11.10 2.74 -7.47
N ASN A 111 -12.20 3.48 -7.35
CA ASN A 111 -13.03 3.78 -8.50
C ASN A 111 -12.41 4.96 -9.28
N PRO A 112 -11.92 4.76 -10.53
CA PRO A 112 -11.22 5.80 -11.25
C PRO A 112 -12.10 6.99 -11.64
N LYS A 113 -13.43 6.82 -11.70
CA LYS A 113 -14.36 7.89 -12.07
C LYS A 113 -14.68 8.80 -10.91
N SER A 114 -14.95 8.23 -9.73
CA SER A 114 -15.30 9.00 -8.53
C SER A 114 -14.12 9.37 -7.66
N GLY A 115 -12.97 8.70 -7.80
CA GLY A 115 -11.81 8.88 -6.92
C GLY A 115 -11.98 8.22 -5.54
N LYS A 116 -13.06 7.48 -5.32
CA LYS A 116 -13.33 6.85 -4.02
C LYS A 116 -12.40 5.66 -3.79
N PHE A 117 -11.74 5.66 -2.64
CA PHE A 117 -10.99 4.53 -2.10
C PHE A 117 -11.87 3.64 -1.22
N THR A 118 -11.58 2.36 -1.21
CA THR A 118 -12.15 1.39 -0.27
C THR A 118 -11.05 0.42 0.13
N LEU A 119 -10.77 0.34 1.43
CA LEU A 119 -9.92 -0.71 1.98
C LEU A 119 -10.65 -2.06 1.80
N LEU A 120 -10.00 -3.01 1.13
CA LEU A 120 -10.55 -4.35 0.97
C LEU A 120 -10.05 -5.21 2.13
N ILE A 121 -11.00 -5.59 2.98
CA ILE A 121 -10.81 -6.62 3.98
C ILE A 121 -11.24 -7.94 3.35
N ILE A 122 -10.36 -8.94 3.36
CA ILE A 122 -10.69 -10.30 2.97
C ILE A 122 -11.07 -11.02 4.27
N PRO A 123 -12.37 -11.28 4.53
CA PRO A 123 -12.82 -11.81 5.81
C PRO A 123 -12.15 -13.13 6.19
N GLU A 124 -11.83 -13.96 5.21
CA GLU A 124 -11.15 -15.25 5.40
C GLU A 124 -9.69 -15.11 5.84
N LEU A 125 -9.12 -13.90 5.76
CA LEU A 125 -7.78 -13.54 6.20
C LEU A 125 -7.81 -12.43 7.27
N ASP A 126 -8.99 -12.12 7.81
CA ASP A 126 -9.19 -11.03 8.75
C ASP A 126 -8.60 -11.36 10.11
N ASN A 127 -7.34 -10.96 10.28
CA ASN A 127 -6.66 -10.96 11.56
C ASN A 127 -6.45 -12.36 12.17
N GLU A 128 -6.29 -13.37 11.31
CA GLU A 128 -6.02 -14.74 11.70
C GLU A 128 -4.62 -15.18 11.23
N LEU A 129 -3.82 -15.67 12.18
CA LEU A 129 -2.58 -16.39 11.88
C LEU A 129 -2.89 -17.89 11.71
N PRO A 130 -2.26 -18.58 10.75
CA PRO A 130 -2.40 -20.03 10.64
C PRO A 130 -1.98 -20.72 11.94
N ALA A 131 -2.87 -21.56 12.47
CA ALA A 131 -2.62 -22.29 13.72
C ALA A 131 -1.56 -23.39 13.55
N ASN A 132 -0.82 -23.68 14.63
CA ASN A 132 0.15 -24.78 14.71
C ASN A 132 1.23 -24.74 13.61
N CYS A 133 1.67 -23.54 13.22
CA CYS A 133 2.71 -23.39 12.20
C CYS A 133 3.82 -22.43 12.65
N ILE A 134 4.98 -22.56 12.01
CA ILE A 134 6.04 -21.54 12.06
C ILE A 134 5.83 -20.64 10.84
N PHE A 135 5.47 -19.38 11.09
CA PHE A 135 5.32 -18.40 10.02
C PHE A 135 6.64 -17.65 9.78
N ASN A 136 7.33 -17.97 8.68
CA ASN A 136 8.48 -17.19 8.24
C ASN A 136 8.00 -16.01 7.38
N LYS A 137 8.11 -14.79 7.93
CA LYS A 137 7.54 -13.59 7.31
C LYS A 137 8.11 -13.25 5.93
N GLY A 138 9.31 -13.71 5.57
CA GLY A 138 9.97 -13.54 4.25
C GLY A 138 10.28 -12.10 3.80
N LYS A 139 9.41 -11.15 4.12
CA LYS A 139 9.41 -9.72 3.82
C LYS A 139 9.17 -8.95 5.12
N THR A 140 9.88 -7.83 5.33
CA THR A 140 9.60 -6.87 6.41
C THR A 140 8.45 -5.94 6.02
N GLY A 141 7.80 -5.28 6.99
CA GLY A 141 6.70 -4.33 6.72
C GLY A 141 5.42 -4.98 6.18
N CYS A 142 5.28 -6.30 6.31
CA CYS A 142 4.11 -7.05 5.85
C CYS A 142 2.99 -7.15 6.91
N GLY A 143 3.13 -6.47 8.04
CA GLY A 143 2.12 -6.41 9.11
C GLY A 143 2.14 -7.62 10.04
N ALA A 144 3.02 -8.60 9.87
CA ALA A 144 2.96 -9.86 10.65
C ALA A 144 3.02 -9.66 12.18
N THR A 145 3.81 -8.70 12.67
CA THR A 145 3.84 -8.38 14.11
C THR A 145 2.55 -7.69 14.56
N THR A 146 2.04 -6.74 13.78
CA THR A 146 0.74 -6.09 14.02
C THR A 146 -0.39 -7.11 14.05
N LEU A 147 -0.39 -8.06 13.10
CA LEU A 147 -1.32 -9.19 13.05
C LEU A 147 -1.22 -10.07 14.31
N ALA A 148 -0.01 -10.32 14.81
CA ALA A 148 0.17 -11.07 16.06
C ALA A 148 -0.32 -10.30 17.31
N ILE A 149 -0.26 -8.97 17.28
CA ILE A 149 -0.72 -8.08 18.37
C ILE A 149 -2.24 -7.97 18.38
N GLU A 150 -2.85 -7.82 17.20
CA GLU A 150 -4.27 -7.50 17.05
C GLU A 150 -5.14 -8.75 16.98
N ASN A 151 -4.57 -9.94 16.80
CA ASN A 151 -5.35 -11.16 16.67
C ASN A 151 -6.19 -11.48 17.91
N ARG A 152 -7.13 -12.40 17.74
CA ARG A 152 -8.06 -12.82 18.81
C ARG A 152 -7.52 -13.94 19.69
N VAL A 153 -6.27 -14.34 19.51
CA VAL A 153 -5.65 -15.48 20.20
C VAL A 153 -4.61 -14.96 21.19
N PRO A 154 -4.61 -15.39 22.46
CA PRO A 154 -3.52 -15.04 23.38
C PRO A 154 -2.15 -15.38 22.77
N THR A 155 -1.37 -14.36 22.46
CA THR A 155 -0.12 -14.49 21.67
C THR A 155 1.07 -13.97 22.47
N LEU A 156 2.12 -14.80 22.61
CA LEU A 156 3.42 -14.37 23.11
C LEU A 156 4.34 -14.02 21.93
N ILE A 157 4.74 -12.75 21.82
CA ILE A 157 5.61 -12.29 20.74
C ILE A 157 7.05 -12.20 21.26
N ALA A 158 7.89 -13.14 20.86
CA ALA A 158 9.32 -13.10 21.14
C ALA A 158 10.06 -12.29 20.06
N VAL A 159 10.78 -11.25 20.46
CA VAL A 159 11.53 -10.37 19.55
C VAL A 159 13.00 -10.30 19.96
N PRO A 160 13.93 -10.10 19.00
CA PRO A 160 15.36 -10.25 19.28
C PRO A 160 15.96 -9.09 20.10
N THR A 161 15.29 -7.94 20.21
CA THR A 161 15.83 -6.75 20.89
C THR A 161 14.78 -5.99 21.69
N VAL A 162 15.23 -5.37 22.79
CA VAL A 162 14.39 -4.51 23.64
C VAL A 162 13.91 -3.26 22.89
N ASN A 163 14.71 -2.73 21.97
CA ASN A 163 14.34 -1.54 21.19
C ASN A 163 13.11 -1.81 20.31
N LEU A 164 12.98 -3.02 19.75
CA LEU A 164 11.80 -3.39 18.96
C LEU A 164 10.53 -3.38 19.82
N ILE A 165 10.61 -3.89 21.06
CA ILE A 165 9.51 -3.79 22.03
C ILE A 165 9.14 -2.33 22.28
N LYS A 166 10.13 -1.51 22.64
CA LYS A 166 9.92 -0.09 22.96
C LYS A 166 9.36 0.73 21.80
N ASN A 167 9.70 0.41 20.56
CA ASN A 167 9.16 1.09 19.38
C ASN A 167 7.69 0.74 19.12
N LYS A 168 7.23 -0.44 19.57
CA LYS A 168 5.87 -0.93 19.32
C LYS A 168 4.86 -0.55 20.40
N LEU A 169 5.31 -0.44 21.67
CA LEU A 169 4.43 -0.07 22.79
C LEU A 169 3.65 1.25 22.58
N PRO A 170 4.23 2.34 22.02
CA PRO A 170 3.49 3.58 21.80
C PRO A 170 2.31 3.45 20.82
N GLU A 171 2.38 2.46 19.92
CA GLU A 171 1.34 2.20 18.91
C GLU A 171 0.21 1.31 19.45
N HIS A 172 0.46 0.60 20.57
CA HIS A 172 -0.45 -0.41 21.11
C HIS A 172 -0.49 -0.34 22.65
N ALA A 173 -1.48 0.40 23.17
CA ALA A 173 -1.63 0.65 24.61
C ALA A 173 -1.88 -0.61 25.45
N ASP A 174 -2.44 -1.65 24.83
CA ASP A 174 -2.84 -2.88 25.52
C ASP A 174 -1.70 -3.90 25.62
N LEU A 175 -0.47 -3.59 25.18
CA LEU A 175 0.66 -4.52 25.24
C LEU A 175 1.50 -4.36 26.52
N LEU A 176 1.82 -5.48 27.16
CA LEU A 176 2.92 -5.53 28.14
C LEU A 176 4.26 -5.83 27.45
N GLY A 177 5.17 -4.87 27.49
CA GLY A 177 6.55 -5.08 27.06
C GLY A 177 7.38 -5.77 28.13
N VAL A 178 7.76 -7.03 27.91
CA VAL A 178 8.58 -7.80 28.86
C VAL A 178 10.06 -7.73 28.48
N TYR A 179 10.87 -7.06 29.31
CA TYR A 179 12.33 -6.97 29.19
C TYR A 179 12.96 -6.77 30.57
N GLY A 180 14.30 -6.61 30.64
CA GLY A 180 15.02 -6.47 31.89
C GLY A 180 14.39 -5.43 32.83
N GLY A 181 14.05 -5.87 34.05
CA GLY A 181 13.38 -5.06 35.07
C GLY A 181 11.92 -5.41 35.32
N VAL A 182 11.25 -6.11 34.39
CA VAL A 182 9.86 -6.57 34.57
C VAL A 182 9.82 -7.79 35.47
N THR A 183 8.96 -7.76 36.48
CA THR A 183 8.80 -8.81 37.49
C THR A 183 7.76 -9.85 37.09
N ASN A 184 7.87 -11.06 37.67
CA ASN A 184 6.85 -12.10 37.49
C ASN A 184 5.48 -11.66 38.01
N GLN A 185 5.43 -10.77 39.01
CA GLN A 185 4.18 -10.25 39.55
C GLN A 185 3.48 -9.33 38.53
N GLU A 186 4.22 -8.42 37.90
CA GLU A 186 3.68 -7.56 36.83
C GLU A 186 3.14 -8.38 35.65
N ILE A 187 3.86 -9.45 35.25
CA ILE A 187 3.39 -10.36 34.20
C ILE A 187 2.10 -11.06 34.65
N ALA A 188 2.05 -11.60 35.86
CA ALA A 188 0.87 -12.29 36.37
C ALA A 188 -0.36 -11.37 36.50
N ASP A 189 -0.17 -10.13 36.94
CA ASP A 189 -1.25 -9.15 37.09
C ASP A 189 -1.78 -8.71 35.73
N TYR A 190 -0.89 -8.51 34.76
CA TYR A 190 -1.29 -8.24 33.38
C TYR A 190 -2.12 -9.38 32.78
N LEU A 191 -1.66 -10.63 32.93
CA LEU A 191 -2.39 -11.80 32.43
C LEU A 191 -3.78 -11.92 33.06
N LYS A 192 -3.93 -11.67 34.36
CA LYS A 192 -5.25 -11.66 35.04
C LYS A 192 -6.16 -10.54 34.53
N ALA A 193 -5.62 -9.36 34.26
CA ALA A 193 -6.40 -8.23 33.77
C ALA A 193 -6.85 -8.38 32.31
N HIS A 194 -6.19 -9.26 31.54
CA HIS A 194 -6.45 -9.48 30.12
C HIS A 194 -6.92 -10.91 29.80
N ASP A 195 -7.33 -11.67 30.82
CA ASP A 195 -7.97 -12.98 30.66
C ASP A 195 -9.37 -12.74 30.09
N ARG A 196 -9.56 -13.07 28.80
CA ARG A 196 -10.82 -12.90 28.05
C ARG A 196 -11.64 -14.18 28.06
#